data_AF-A0A4Q6C751-F1
#
_entry.id   AF-A0A4Q6C751-F1
#
_cell.length_a   1.000
_cell.length_b   1.000
_cell.length_c   1.000
_cell.angle_alpha   90.00
_cell.angle_beta   90.00
_cell.angle_gamma   90.00
#
_symmetry.space_group_name_H-M   'P 1'
#
loop_
_entity.id
_entity.type
_entity.pdbx_description
1 polymer ?
#
loop_
_entity_poly.entity_id
_entity_poly.type
_entity_poly.pdbx_seq_one_letter_code
_entity_poly.pdbx_strand_id
1 'polypeptide(L)'
;MRSCLNVLLLACLTAATAAHAQEAAPLTLEQVMADPDWIGPAVEGAWWAWDGRHVQYQLKRQGSPIRDTFQQPVDGGAARLVDDAARSGLEAASPAYDAQRTRMAFVRNGDVFVRDLRSGALQQLTR
;
A
#
# COMPACT_ATOMS: atom_id res chain seq x y z
N MET A 1 30.16 30.01 52.50
CA MET A 1 29.07 29.89 51.47
C MET A 1 29.58 29.41 50.11
N ARG A 2 30.75 29.85 49.61
CA ARG A 2 31.33 29.37 48.33
C ARG A 2 31.66 27.88 48.27
N SER A 3 32.14 27.29 49.37
CA SER A 3 32.48 25.85 49.40
C SER A 3 31.26 24.92 49.39
N CYS A 4 30.11 25.36 49.89
CA CYS A 4 28.86 24.57 49.81
C CYS A 4 28.30 24.53 48.38
N LEU A 5 28.50 25.60 47.61
CA LEU A 5 28.06 25.67 46.20
C LEU A 5 28.87 24.72 45.31
N ASN A 6 30.19 24.62 45.52
CA ASN A 6 31.05 23.68 44.79
C ASN A 6 30.76 22.21 45.14
N VAL A 7 30.40 21.91 46.40
CA VAL A 7 29.99 20.57 46.82
C VAL A 7 28.64 20.17 46.19
N LEU A 8 27.70 21.13 46.07
CA LEU A 8 26.42 20.89 45.41
C LEU A 8 26.58 20.65 43.90
N LEU A 9 27.46 21.41 43.24
CA LEU A 9 27.77 21.26 41.82
C LEU A 9 28.48 19.93 41.49
N LEU A 10 29.35 19.46 42.39
CA LEU A 10 30.04 18.17 42.21
C LEU A 10 29.07 16.97 42.38
N ALA A 11 28.10 17.09 43.29
CA ALA A 11 27.07 16.06 43.50
C ALA A 11 26.08 15.93 42.33
N CYS A 12 25.74 17.03 41.65
CA CYS A 12 24.93 16.99 40.43
C CYS A 12 25.66 16.35 39.24
N LEU A 13 26.98 16.50 39.14
CA LEU A 13 27.77 15.91 38.05
C LEU A 13 27.85 14.38 38.16
N THR A 14 27.85 13.82 39.37
CA THR A 14 27.83 12.37 39.61
C THR A 14 26.44 11.73 39.42
N ALA A 15 25.36 12.51 39.48
CA ALA A 15 24.01 12.02 39.22
C ALA A 15 23.70 11.88 37.71
N ALA A 16 24.40 12.66 36.86
CA ALA A 16 24.22 12.60 35.41
C ALA A 16 24.81 11.34 34.76
N THR A 17 25.72 10.64 35.43
CA THR A 17 26.33 9.38 34.91
C THR A 17 25.50 8.14 35.15
N ALA A 18 24.33 8.25 35.81
CA ALA A 18 23.40 7.14 36.02
C ALA A 18 22.27 7.09 34.97
N ALA A 19 22.46 7.71 33.80
CA ALA A 19 21.67 7.37 32.63
C ALA A 19 22.08 5.97 32.17
N HIS A 20 21.54 4.94 32.82
CA HIS A 20 21.59 3.58 32.28
C HIS A 20 20.92 3.63 30.91
N ALA A 21 21.72 3.43 29.86
CA ALA A 21 21.18 3.06 28.57
C ALA A 21 20.39 1.77 28.79
N GLN A 22 19.07 1.88 28.78
CA GLN A 22 18.21 0.72 28.93
C GLN A 22 18.45 -0.14 27.71
N GLU A 23 19.12 -1.28 27.90
CA GLU A 23 19.29 -2.26 26.84
C GLU A 23 17.89 -2.59 26.32
N ALA A 24 17.68 -2.35 25.02
CA ALA A 24 16.41 -2.67 24.40
C ALA A 24 16.17 -4.16 24.63
N ALA A 25 15.08 -4.50 25.33
CA ALA A 25 14.70 -5.88 25.55
C ALA A 25 14.62 -6.59 24.18
N PRO A 26 15.10 -7.85 24.08
CA PRO A 26 15.06 -8.58 22.83
C PRO A 26 13.61 -8.71 22.36
N LEU A 27 13.35 -8.37 21.09
CA LEU A 27 12.04 -8.55 20.45
C LEU A 27 11.64 -10.02 20.54
N THR A 28 10.45 -10.30 21.08
CA THR A 28 9.91 -11.66 21.12
C THR A 28 9.08 -11.97 19.88
N LEU A 29 8.93 -13.26 19.56
CA LEU A 29 8.09 -13.68 18.44
C LEU A 29 6.63 -13.25 18.64
N GLU A 30 6.13 -13.33 19.86
CA GLU A 30 4.78 -12.91 20.23
C GLU A 30 4.57 -11.42 19.93
N GLN A 31 5.55 -10.57 20.24
CA GLN A 31 5.50 -9.14 19.95
C GLN A 31 5.49 -8.85 18.44
N VAL A 32 6.30 -9.57 17.66
CA VAL A 32 6.35 -9.43 16.19
C VAL A 32 5.05 -9.90 15.54
N MET A 33 4.42 -10.94 16.08
CA MET A 33 3.20 -11.54 15.55
C MET A 33 1.90 -10.92 16.09
N ALA A 34 1.97 -10.04 17.10
CA ALA A 34 0.79 -9.47 17.77
C ALA A 34 -0.08 -8.62 16.83
N ASP A 35 0.52 -7.96 15.84
CA ASP A 35 -0.20 -7.13 14.86
C ASP A 35 0.51 -7.11 13.50
N PRO A 36 0.27 -8.07 12.60
CA PRO A 36 0.99 -8.15 11.33
C PRO A 36 0.74 -6.96 10.37
N ASP A 37 -0.21 -6.06 10.66
CA ASP A 37 -0.45 -4.86 9.84
C ASP A 37 0.80 -3.96 9.74
N TRP A 38 1.78 -4.11 10.65
CA TRP A 38 3.07 -3.40 10.58
C TRP A 38 3.87 -3.69 9.29
N ILE A 39 3.65 -4.83 8.64
CA ILE A 39 4.31 -5.20 7.37
C ILE A 39 3.68 -4.43 6.19
N GLY A 40 2.47 -3.90 6.39
CA GLY A 40 1.66 -3.27 5.37
C GLY A 40 0.62 -4.24 4.76
N PRO A 41 -0.41 -3.69 4.11
CA PRO A 41 -1.45 -4.51 3.49
C PRO A 41 -0.88 -5.33 2.32
N ALA A 42 -1.26 -6.60 2.26
CA ALA A 42 -0.92 -7.44 1.12
C ALA A 42 -1.61 -6.95 -0.17
N VAL A 43 -0.93 -7.12 -1.30
CA VAL A 43 -1.55 -6.96 -2.62
C VAL A 43 -2.44 -8.18 -2.88
N GLU A 44 -3.75 -7.97 -2.94
CA GLU A 44 -4.72 -9.05 -3.10
C GLU A 44 -5.01 -9.40 -4.57
N GLY A 45 -4.70 -8.47 -5.47
CA GLY A 45 -4.79 -8.67 -6.91
C GLY A 45 -4.06 -7.57 -7.66
N ALA A 46 -3.44 -7.91 -8.78
CA ALA A 46 -2.77 -6.97 -9.65
C ALA A 46 -3.00 -7.34 -11.13
N TRP A 47 -3.18 -6.35 -11.97
CA TRP A 47 -3.36 -6.52 -13.41
C TRP A 47 -2.79 -5.32 -14.17
N TRP A 48 -2.46 -5.54 -15.44
CA TRP A 48 -2.01 -4.48 -16.33
C TRP A 48 -3.19 -3.66 -16.81
N ALA A 49 -3.00 -2.33 -16.89
CA ALA A 49 -3.87 -1.49 -17.68
C ALA A 49 -3.81 -1.91 -19.15
N TRP A 50 -4.92 -1.71 -19.86
CA TRP A 50 -5.07 -2.12 -21.25
C TRP A 50 -4.00 -1.55 -22.19
N ASP A 51 -3.47 -0.36 -21.88
CA ASP A 51 -2.45 0.34 -22.64
C ASP A 51 -1.01 -0.03 -22.23
N GLY A 52 -0.85 -0.89 -21.23
CA GLY A 52 0.44 -1.31 -20.68
C GLY A 52 1.19 -0.21 -19.94
N ARG A 53 0.60 0.96 -19.69
CA ARG A 53 1.28 2.10 -19.05
C ARG A 53 1.23 2.09 -17.53
N HIS A 54 0.32 1.29 -16.96
CA HIS A 54 0.12 1.21 -15.51
C HIS A 54 -0.11 -0.24 -15.08
N VAL A 55 0.35 -0.56 -13.86
CA VAL A 55 -0.14 -1.71 -13.10
C VAL A 55 -1.21 -1.21 -12.14
N GLN A 56 -2.37 -1.85 -12.17
CA GLN A 56 -3.46 -1.64 -11.23
C GLN A 56 -3.41 -2.73 -10.18
N TYR A 57 -3.56 -2.38 -8.90
CA TYR A 57 -3.56 -3.37 -7.83
C TYR A 57 -4.44 -2.96 -6.66
N GLN A 58 -4.89 -3.94 -5.89
CA GLN A 58 -5.80 -3.73 -4.76
C GLN A 58 -5.07 -3.89 -3.43
N LEU A 59 -5.29 -2.91 -2.54
CA LEU A 59 -4.85 -2.96 -1.15
C LEU A 59 -6.04 -2.82 -0.21
N LYS A 60 -5.99 -3.53 0.91
CA LYS A 60 -6.91 -3.31 2.02
C LYS A 60 -6.69 -1.93 2.63
N ARG A 61 -7.77 -1.17 2.80
CA ARG A 61 -7.76 0.09 3.55
C ARG A 61 -7.59 -0.20 5.04
N GLN A 62 -6.68 0.54 5.68
CA GLN A 62 -6.42 0.40 7.12
C GLN A 62 -7.72 0.58 7.93
N GLY A 63 -7.96 -0.31 8.89
CA GLY A 63 -9.15 -0.28 9.74
C GLY A 63 -10.48 -0.52 9.01
N SER A 64 -10.45 -0.98 7.75
CA SER A 64 -11.66 -1.15 6.92
C SER A 64 -11.66 -2.49 6.17
N PRO A 65 -12.83 -3.08 5.89
CA PRO A 65 -12.95 -4.20 4.97
C PRO A 65 -12.87 -3.77 3.50
N ILE A 66 -12.80 -2.47 3.20
CA ILE A 66 -12.78 -1.96 1.82
C ILE A 66 -11.42 -2.21 1.16
N ARG A 67 -11.46 -2.56 -0.13
CA ARG A 67 -10.28 -2.64 -0.99
C ARG A 67 -10.24 -1.44 -1.92
N ASP A 68 -9.12 -0.75 -1.89
CA ASP A 68 -8.84 0.38 -2.76
C ASP A 68 -7.99 -0.07 -3.93
N THR A 69 -8.29 0.45 -5.12
CA THR A 69 -7.45 0.24 -6.30
C THR A 69 -6.44 1.36 -6.41
N PHE A 70 -5.18 0.99 -6.56
CA PHE A 70 -4.06 1.89 -6.83
C PHE A 70 -3.59 1.68 -8.27
N GLN A 71 -3.06 2.75 -8.88
CA GLN A 71 -2.35 2.70 -10.16
C GLN A 71 -0.89 3.10 -9.97
N GLN A 72 0.01 2.21 -10.36
CA GLN A 72 1.46 2.43 -10.42
C GLN A 72 1.88 2.61 -11.89
N PRO A 73 2.45 3.76 -12.27
CA PRO A 73 3.06 3.93 -13.59
C PRO A 73 4.27 3.00 -13.76
N VAL A 74 4.42 2.47 -14.97
CA VAL A 74 5.49 1.49 -15.30
C VAL A 74 6.84 2.15 -15.53
N ASP A 75 6.84 3.44 -15.87
CA ASP A 75 8.01 4.29 -16.04
C ASP A 75 8.55 4.83 -14.70
N GLY A 76 7.91 4.48 -13.58
CA GLY A 76 8.32 4.83 -12.23
C GLY A 76 7.46 5.92 -11.59
N GLY A 77 7.90 6.44 -10.44
CA GLY A 77 7.12 7.38 -9.62
C GLY A 77 6.18 6.68 -8.64
N ALA A 78 5.42 7.48 -7.88
CA ALA A 78 4.55 6.97 -6.82
C ALA A 78 3.22 6.43 -7.37
N ALA A 79 2.79 5.29 -6.84
CA ALA A 79 1.43 4.81 -7.04
C ALA A 79 0.41 5.81 -6.49
N ARG A 80 -0.74 5.90 -7.18
CA ARG A 80 -1.83 6.79 -6.80
C ARG A 80 -3.09 5.99 -6.53
N LEU A 81 -3.85 6.41 -5.51
CA LEU A 81 -5.21 5.90 -5.30
C LEU A 81 -6.08 6.29 -6.50
N VAL A 82 -6.87 5.35 -7.01
CA VAL A 82 -7.83 5.61 -8.08
C VAL A 82 -9.11 6.19 -7.48
N ASP A 83 -9.40 7.45 -7.82
CA ASP A 83 -10.62 8.15 -7.44
C ASP A 83 -11.86 7.52 -8.07
N ASP A 84 -13.02 7.73 -7.43
CA ASP A 84 -14.31 7.14 -7.84
C ASP A 84 -14.68 7.47 -9.30
N ALA A 85 -14.42 8.70 -9.74
CA ALA A 85 -14.73 9.14 -11.11
C ALA A 85 -13.92 8.36 -12.18
N ALA A 86 -12.72 7.89 -11.83
CA ALA A 86 -11.86 7.13 -12.75
C ALA A 86 -12.13 5.61 -12.70
N ARG A 87 -12.84 5.11 -11.69
CA ARG A 87 -13.10 3.67 -11.50
C ARG A 87 -13.86 3.02 -12.67
N SER A 88 -14.77 3.75 -13.31
CA SER A 88 -15.55 3.26 -14.45
C SER A 88 -14.69 2.98 -15.69
N GLY A 89 -13.53 3.62 -15.78
CA GLY A 89 -12.56 3.46 -16.86
C GLY A 89 -11.54 2.35 -16.64
N LEU A 90 -11.55 1.67 -15.49
CA LEU A 90 -10.57 0.62 -15.17
C LEU A 90 -10.91 -0.74 -15.80
N GLU A 91 -9.93 -1.63 -15.78
CA GLU A 91 -10.12 -3.05 -15.99
C GLU A 91 -10.42 -3.73 -14.64
N ALA A 92 -10.50 -5.06 -14.64
CA ALA A 92 -10.53 -5.87 -13.44
C ALA A 92 -9.52 -7.02 -13.54
N ALA A 93 -9.28 -7.67 -12.40
CA ALA A 93 -8.40 -8.82 -12.31
C ALA A 93 -8.84 -9.97 -13.25
N SER A 94 -7.87 -10.78 -13.66
CA SER A 94 -8.08 -11.98 -14.49
C SER A 94 -8.82 -11.70 -15.82
N PRO A 95 -8.38 -10.74 -16.65
CA PRO A 95 -8.98 -10.51 -17.95
C PRO A 95 -8.72 -11.69 -18.90
N ALA A 96 -9.71 -12.03 -19.72
CA ALA A 96 -9.56 -12.92 -20.84
C ALA A 96 -9.20 -12.13 -22.11
N TYR A 97 -8.36 -12.67 -22.97
CA TYR A 97 -8.00 -12.05 -24.25
C TYR A 97 -8.58 -12.87 -25.39
N ASP A 98 -8.97 -12.22 -26.48
CA ASP A 98 -9.28 -12.95 -27.71
C ASP A 98 -8.00 -13.55 -28.33
N ALA A 99 -8.16 -14.49 -29.27
CA ALA A 99 -7.05 -15.23 -29.86
C ALA A 99 -6.01 -14.31 -30.53
N GLN A 100 -6.46 -13.17 -31.07
CA GLN A 100 -5.62 -12.17 -31.73
C GLN A 100 -5.03 -11.15 -30.74
N ARG A 101 -5.41 -11.20 -29.45
CA ARG A 101 -5.08 -10.21 -28.41
C ARG A 101 -5.38 -8.78 -28.84
N THR A 102 -6.49 -8.59 -29.54
CA THR A 102 -7.01 -7.29 -29.94
C THR A 102 -8.13 -6.80 -29.04
N ARG A 103 -8.71 -7.69 -28.24
CA ARG A 103 -9.73 -7.37 -27.24
C ARG A 103 -9.44 -8.05 -25.92
N MET A 104 -9.81 -7.40 -24.83
CA MET A 104 -9.84 -8.00 -23.50
C MET A 104 -11.26 -7.98 -22.95
N ALA A 105 -11.67 -9.07 -22.31
CA ALA A 105 -12.93 -9.18 -21.59
C ALA A 105 -12.64 -9.32 -20.10
N PHE A 106 -13.42 -8.66 -19.24
CA PHE A 106 -13.28 -8.74 -17.79
C PHE A 106 -14.62 -8.56 -17.09
N VAL A 107 -14.70 -9.03 -15.84
CA VAL A 107 -15.89 -8.87 -15.00
C VAL A 107 -15.62 -7.81 -13.96
N ARG A 108 -16.49 -6.80 -13.89
CA ARG A 108 -16.43 -5.76 -12.86
C ARG A 108 -17.82 -5.55 -12.28
N ASN A 109 -17.95 -5.66 -10.96
CA ASN A 109 -19.23 -5.53 -10.24
C ASN A 109 -20.32 -6.50 -10.75
N GLY A 110 -19.94 -7.70 -11.21
CA GLY A 110 -20.87 -8.69 -11.75
C GLY A 110 -21.18 -8.54 -13.25
N ASP A 111 -20.78 -7.43 -13.87
CA ASP A 111 -21.01 -7.16 -15.28
C ASP A 111 -19.81 -7.51 -16.17
N VAL A 112 -20.11 -7.98 -17.37
CA VAL A 112 -19.12 -8.29 -18.40
C VAL A 112 -18.83 -7.04 -19.22
N PHE A 113 -17.55 -6.71 -19.32
CA PHE A 113 -17.03 -5.63 -20.16
C PHE A 113 -16.08 -6.21 -21.21
N VAL A 114 -16.05 -5.58 -22.39
CA VAL A 114 -15.04 -5.82 -23.42
C VAL A 114 -14.37 -4.49 -23.76
N ARG A 115 -13.04 -4.50 -23.80
CA ARG A 115 -12.25 -3.37 -24.29
C ARG A 115 -11.49 -3.75 -25.55
N ASP A 116 -11.55 -2.87 -26.55
CA ASP A 116 -10.69 -2.93 -27.73
C ASP A 116 -9.30 -2.38 -27.39
N LEU A 117 -8.26 -3.19 -27.60
CA LEU A 117 -6.88 -2.88 -27.20
C LEU A 117 -6.13 -1.97 -28.19
N ARG A 118 -6.73 -1.71 -29.36
CA ARG A 118 -6.14 -0.81 -30.37
C ARG A 118 -6.55 0.63 -30.13
N SER A 119 -7.82 0.83 -29.76
CA SER A 119 -8.44 2.14 -29.56
C SER A 119 -8.63 2.50 -28.10
N GLY A 120 -8.64 1.51 -27.19
CA GLY A 120 -9.03 1.70 -25.80
C GLY A 120 -10.54 1.80 -25.59
N ALA A 121 -11.37 1.62 -26.63
CA ALA A 121 -12.83 1.71 -26.49
C ALA A 121 -13.35 0.65 -25.52
N LEU A 122 -14.10 1.07 -24.50
CA LEU A 122 -14.69 0.20 -23.48
C LEU A 122 -16.20 0.06 -23.70
N GLN A 123 -16.68 -1.18 -23.77
CA GLN A 123 -18.09 -1.51 -23.90
C GLN A 123 -18.54 -2.43 -22.76
N GLN A 124 -19.67 -2.11 -22.14
CA GLN A 124 -20.36 -2.99 -21.21
C GLN A 124 -21.35 -3.88 -21.99
N LEU A 125 -21.29 -5.20 -21.78
CA LEU A 125 -22.12 -6.18 -22.48
C LEU A 125 -23.34 -6.64 -21.67
N THR A 126 -23.28 -6.61 -20.33
CA THR A 126 -24.38 -7.03 -19.43
C THR A 126 -24.78 -5.93 -18.46
N ARG A 127 -25.98 -6.03 -17.86
CA ARG A 127 -26.52 -5.17 -16.80
C ARG A 127 -27.45 -5.97 -15.89
#